data_AF-A0A917M1Q1-F1
#
_entry.id   AF-A0A917M1Q1-F1
#
_cell.length_a   1.000
_cell.length_b   1.000
_cell.length_c   1.000
_cell.angle_alpha   90.00
_cell.angle_beta   90.00
_cell.angle_gamma   90.00
#
_symmetry.space_group_name_H-M   'P 1'
#
loop_
_entity.id
_entity.type
_entity.pdbx_description
1 polymer ?
#
loop_
_entity_poly.entity_id
_entity_poly.type
_entity_poly.pdbx_seq_one_letter_code
_entity_poly.pdbx_strand_id
1 'polypeptide(L)'
;MRKWGKTAVAAILAAVVLQGSIPSQPASAAATATILLDDVPLAFDSPPIIEKGVTLVPFRTIGEALGIQVKWESSSNTVTAEGKKDGKAVTVKLQVGSKTAVVNGQKVTLPAAAAMRSNRVLIPLSFFSTQFGAKVGWKQATSTVTIVSPQKEMHLRAFYALESFKEKDLIDSMNSVAFGWSRIDRNGKFTLTGAEYRIPESAGETTAQSLINDAGQNGIKPYLMVYSVDGQGELTKMLGSEELRNDSIAGIAAAVTDYQFGGVVLDFEGLGFKLDKQEQQELLNNYVKQLKAALPAGTALSIAVHAPNSAYLGYDYKTLATIADDLILMAYKYNPAGTGSQVPEPNSKVNEAIELTLKAGVPANKLLLGIDMSAEKPDSIDDKLGLVKRNDLKGAAFWRLGLFRKYTDGMEAAVSASAVKE
;
A
#
# COMPACT_ATOMS: atom_id res chain seq x y z
N MET A 1 -7.72 94.20 51.20
CA MET A 1 -7.50 92.77 51.51
C MET A 1 -8.18 91.92 50.44
N ARG A 2 -7.42 91.02 49.77
CA ARG A 2 -7.80 89.86 48.92
C ARG A 2 -8.82 90.08 47.76
N LYS A 3 -8.70 89.52 46.54
CA LYS A 3 -7.66 88.82 45.75
C LYS A 3 -8.29 88.58 44.35
N TRP A 4 -7.50 88.81 43.28
CA TRP A 4 -7.37 88.01 42.04
C TRP A 4 -8.56 87.97 41.04
N GLY A 5 -8.39 87.86 39.72
CA GLY A 5 -7.24 87.61 38.85
C GLY A 5 -7.67 87.61 37.37
N LYS A 6 -6.72 87.90 36.47
CA LYS A 6 -6.85 88.18 35.03
C LYS A 6 -6.91 86.92 34.16
N THR A 7 -7.50 87.00 32.97
CA THR A 7 -7.03 86.26 31.77
C THR A 7 -7.29 87.06 30.48
N ALA A 8 -6.31 87.04 29.56
CA ALA A 8 -6.37 87.60 28.21
C ALA A 8 -5.97 86.48 27.22
N VAL A 9 -6.64 86.43 26.07
CA VAL A 9 -6.48 85.40 25.03
C VAL A 9 -5.69 85.99 23.86
N ALA A 10 -4.69 85.25 23.35
CA ALA A 10 -4.03 85.51 22.07
C ALA A 10 -3.92 84.19 21.30
N ALA A 11 -4.30 84.22 20.02
CA ALA A 11 -4.35 83.09 19.11
C ALA A 11 -3.09 83.01 18.24
N ILE A 12 -2.59 81.80 17.97
CA ILE A 12 -1.56 81.51 16.96
C ILE A 12 -2.01 80.30 16.13
N LEU A 13 -2.02 80.48 14.80
CA LEU A 13 -2.25 79.45 13.78
C LEU A 13 -0.97 78.62 13.55
N ALA A 14 -1.08 77.30 13.53
CA ALA A 14 -0.04 76.38 13.08
C ALA A 14 -0.59 75.45 11.99
N ALA A 15 0.08 75.41 10.84
CA ALA A 15 -0.21 74.50 9.73
C ALA A 15 0.57 73.18 9.92
N VAL A 16 -0.15 72.05 9.90
CA VAL A 16 0.42 70.69 10.03
C VAL A 16 0.53 70.06 8.63
N VAL A 17 1.74 69.67 8.23
CA VAL A 17 2.00 68.85 7.04
C VAL A 17 1.90 67.37 7.45
N LEU A 18 0.88 66.67 6.95
CA LEU A 18 0.69 65.23 7.13
C LEU A 18 1.55 64.47 6.11
N GLN A 19 2.62 63.82 6.58
CA GLN A 19 3.33 62.79 5.81
C GLN A 19 2.51 61.50 5.86
N GLY A 20 1.92 61.12 4.72
CA GLY A 20 1.22 59.84 4.58
C GLY A 20 2.23 58.68 4.48
N SER A 21 2.21 57.80 5.47
CA SER A 21 2.88 56.51 5.42
C SER A 21 2.21 55.63 4.35
N ILE A 22 2.94 55.21 3.33
CA ILE A 22 2.45 54.21 2.38
C ILE A 22 2.36 52.88 3.15
N PRO A 23 1.18 52.24 3.29
CA PRO A 23 1.10 50.93 3.89
C PRO A 23 1.83 49.93 2.98
N SER A 24 2.87 49.30 3.50
CA SER A 24 3.51 48.15 2.88
C SER A 24 2.48 47.02 2.78
N GLN A 25 2.12 46.63 1.56
CA GLN A 25 1.34 45.42 1.35
C GLN A 25 2.15 44.22 1.88
N PRO A 26 1.55 43.32 2.66
CA PRO A 26 2.22 42.09 3.06
C PRO A 26 2.57 41.29 1.80
N ALA A 27 3.81 40.83 1.71
CA ALA A 27 4.22 39.89 0.68
C ALA A 27 3.27 38.69 0.69
N SER A 28 2.59 38.45 -0.44
CA SER A 28 1.75 37.27 -0.62
C SER A 28 2.63 36.03 -0.42
N ALA A 29 2.34 35.24 0.63
CA ALA A 29 2.97 33.95 0.83
C ALA A 29 2.72 33.11 -0.44
N ALA A 30 3.77 32.60 -1.06
CA ALA A 30 3.65 31.74 -2.22
C ALA A 30 2.72 30.57 -1.87
N ALA A 31 1.61 30.45 -2.59
CA ALA A 31 0.66 29.35 -2.37
C ALA A 31 1.40 28.02 -2.58
N THR A 32 1.48 27.22 -1.52
CA THR A 32 2.06 25.87 -1.57
C THR A 32 0.95 24.89 -1.92
N ALA A 33 1.17 24.06 -2.95
CA ALA A 33 0.24 22.99 -3.30
C ALA A 33 0.43 21.80 -2.35
N THR A 34 -0.66 21.20 -1.88
CA THR A 34 -0.61 19.84 -1.33
C THR A 34 -0.43 18.86 -2.47
N ILE A 35 0.42 17.86 -2.30
CA ILE A 35 0.66 16.83 -3.31
C ILE A 35 0.32 15.48 -2.70
N LEU A 36 -0.59 14.76 -3.35
CA LEU A 36 -0.95 13.38 -3.02
C LEU A 36 -0.37 12.46 -4.10
N LEU A 37 0.30 11.40 -3.68
CA LEU A 37 0.69 10.29 -4.54
C LEU A 37 -0.11 9.07 -4.09
N ASP A 38 -0.93 8.52 -4.98
CA ASP A 38 -1.80 7.39 -4.68
C ASP A 38 -2.64 7.67 -3.41
N ASP A 39 -3.30 8.84 -3.43
CA ASP A 39 -4.14 9.42 -2.37
C ASP A 39 -3.46 9.73 -1.02
N VAL A 40 -2.18 9.39 -0.84
CA VAL A 40 -1.44 9.70 0.40
C VAL A 40 -0.51 10.89 0.21
N PRO A 41 -0.47 11.85 1.17
CA PRO A 41 0.44 13.00 1.11
C PRO A 41 1.88 12.60 0.85
N LEU A 42 2.52 13.29 -0.08
CA LEU A 42 3.94 13.14 -0.36
C LEU A 42 4.73 14.21 0.41
N ALA A 43 5.57 13.78 1.34
CA ALA A 43 6.44 14.66 2.10
C ALA A 43 7.62 15.11 1.22
N PHE A 44 7.93 16.40 1.25
CA PHE A 44 9.09 16.96 0.56
C PHE A 44 10.05 17.58 1.56
N ASP A 45 11.35 17.43 1.30
CA ASP A 45 12.42 18.05 2.10
C ASP A 45 12.55 19.56 1.82
N SER A 46 11.89 20.04 0.77
CA SER A 46 11.72 21.45 0.43
C SER A 46 10.32 21.67 -0.12
N PRO A 47 9.62 22.74 0.28
CA PRO A 47 8.22 22.91 -0.08
C PRO A 47 8.03 23.01 -1.59
N PRO A 48 7.00 22.34 -2.15
CA PRO A 48 6.53 22.61 -3.50
C PRO A 48 6.16 24.09 -3.66
N ILE A 49 6.43 24.67 -4.83
CA ILE A 49 6.05 26.05 -5.13
C ILE A 49 5.18 26.09 -6.39
N ILE A 50 4.27 27.05 -6.45
CA ILE A 50 3.52 27.35 -7.67
C ILE A 50 4.11 28.63 -8.27
N GLU A 51 4.74 28.52 -9.43
CA GLU A 51 5.25 29.67 -10.19
C GLU A 51 4.44 29.81 -11.48
N LYS A 52 3.72 30.94 -11.63
CA LYS A 52 2.92 31.26 -12.83
C LYS A 52 1.97 30.13 -13.25
N GLY A 53 1.33 29.48 -12.27
CA GLY A 53 0.39 28.38 -12.49
C GLY A 53 1.03 27.01 -12.71
N VAL A 54 2.36 26.87 -12.55
CA VAL A 54 3.06 25.59 -12.66
C VAL A 54 3.59 25.16 -11.29
N THR A 55 3.21 23.97 -10.85
CA THR A 55 3.77 23.36 -9.63
C THR A 55 5.17 22.83 -9.90
N LEU A 56 6.14 23.33 -9.13
CA LEU A 56 7.53 22.89 -9.14
C LEU A 56 7.82 22.11 -7.86
N VAL A 57 8.47 20.95 -7.98
CA VAL A 57 8.82 20.08 -6.85
C VAL A 57 10.29 19.65 -6.89
N PRO A 58 10.89 19.31 -5.74
CA PRO A 58 12.20 18.66 -5.69
C PRO A 58 12.24 17.40 -6.56
N PHE A 59 13.15 17.38 -7.55
CA PHE A 59 13.21 16.28 -8.53
C PHE A 59 13.50 14.91 -7.88
N ARG A 60 14.30 14.90 -6.80
CA ARG A 60 14.70 13.67 -6.11
C ARG A 60 13.50 13.00 -5.46
N THR A 61 12.75 13.76 -4.65
CA THR A 61 11.58 13.24 -3.94
C THR A 61 10.54 12.67 -4.89
N ILE A 62 10.20 13.38 -5.98
CA ILE A 62 9.22 12.87 -6.94
C ILE A 62 9.77 11.69 -7.76
N GLY A 63 11.07 11.68 -8.06
CA GLY A 63 11.74 10.57 -8.74
C GLY A 63 11.69 9.30 -7.90
N GLU A 64 12.18 9.36 -6.67
CA GLU A 64 12.20 8.25 -5.72
C GLU A 64 10.78 7.70 -5.47
N ALA A 65 9.81 8.58 -5.23
CA ALA A 65 8.43 8.18 -4.95
C ALA A 65 7.75 7.45 -6.12
N LEU A 66 8.19 7.70 -7.36
CA LEU A 66 7.71 7.02 -8.57
C LEU A 66 8.63 5.89 -9.03
N GLY A 67 9.69 5.55 -8.27
CA GLY A 67 10.66 4.53 -8.65
C GLY A 67 11.53 4.91 -9.87
N ILE A 68 11.70 6.20 -10.13
CA ILE A 68 12.49 6.74 -11.24
C ILE A 68 13.91 7.00 -10.75
N GLN A 69 14.90 6.52 -11.51
CA GLN A 69 16.30 6.83 -11.22
C GLN A 69 16.59 8.26 -11.63
N VAL A 70 17.09 9.08 -10.71
CA VAL A 70 17.37 10.49 -10.96
C VAL A 70 18.76 10.87 -10.53
N LYS A 71 19.44 11.64 -11.37
CA LYS A 71 20.81 12.08 -11.19
C LYS A 71 20.92 13.58 -11.44
N TRP A 72 21.81 14.23 -10.68
CA TRP A 72 22.15 15.63 -10.84
C TRP A 72 23.60 15.77 -11.32
N GLU A 73 23.79 16.46 -12.44
CA GLU A 73 25.08 16.85 -12.99
C GLU A 73 25.36 18.34 -12.71
N SER A 74 26.16 18.61 -11.67
CA SER A 74 26.49 19.99 -11.25
C SER A 74 27.26 20.79 -12.30
N SER A 75 28.12 20.16 -13.10
CA SER A 75 28.93 20.84 -14.12
C SER A 75 28.10 21.46 -15.23
N SER A 76 26.95 20.87 -15.55
CA SER A 76 26.04 21.35 -16.60
C SER A 76 24.73 21.89 -16.05
N ASN A 77 24.54 21.84 -14.73
CA ASN A 77 23.28 22.11 -14.05
C ASN A 77 22.09 21.32 -14.63
N THR A 78 22.29 20.01 -14.85
CA THR A 78 21.30 19.13 -15.49
C THR A 78 20.79 18.07 -14.55
N VAL A 79 19.48 17.86 -14.51
CA VAL A 79 18.84 16.67 -13.95
C VAL A 79 18.65 15.67 -15.08
N THR A 80 19.15 14.45 -14.91
CA THR A 80 18.90 13.31 -15.78
C THR A 80 18.02 12.31 -15.03
N ALA A 81 16.90 11.90 -15.64
CA ALA A 81 15.98 10.92 -15.08
C ALA A 81 15.76 9.77 -16.05
N GLU A 82 15.80 8.55 -15.54
CA GLU A 82 15.69 7.30 -16.30
C GLU A 82 14.65 6.39 -15.64
N GLY A 83 13.75 5.86 -16.46
CA GLY A 83 12.63 5.03 -16.00
C GLY A 83 11.93 4.34 -17.16
N LYS A 84 10.68 3.93 -16.95
CA LYS A 84 9.87 3.29 -17.98
C LYS A 84 8.51 3.96 -18.12
N LYS A 85 7.94 3.85 -19.32
CA LYS A 85 6.53 4.14 -19.62
C LYS A 85 6.03 3.05 -20.57
N ASP A 86 4.94 2.38 -20.20
CA ASP A 86 4.36 1.28 -20.99
C ASP A 86 5.42 0.21 -21.37
N GLY A 87 6.26 -0.15 -20.40
CA GLY A 87 7.37 -1.10 -20.56
C GLY A 87 8.61 -0.58 -21.32
N LYS A 88 8.55 0.61 -21.94
CA LYS A 88 9.64 1.18 -22.74
C LYS A 88 10.50 2.13 -21.91
N ALA A 89 11.82 2.09 -22.13
CA ALA A 89 12.75 3.00 -21.47
C ALA A 89 12.47 4.47 -21.85
N VAL A 90 12.51 5.35 -20.85
CA VAL A 90 12.36 6.80 -21.01
C VAL A 90 13.53 7.50 -20.32
N THR A 91 14.16 8.43 -21.02
CA THR A 91 15.17 9.34 -20.46
C THR A 91 14.71 10.78 -20.60
N VAL A 92 14.73 11.53 -19.50
CA VAL A 92 14.38 12.95 -19.44
C VAL A 92 15.58 13.74 -18.92
N LYS A 93 16.00 14.76 -19.67
CA LYS A 93 17.06 15.70 -19.25
C LYS A 93 16.49 17.11 -19.11
N LEU A 94 16.73 17.73 -17.96
CA LEU A 94 16.22 19.03 -17.57
C LEU A 94 17.39 19.90 -17.12
N GLN A 95 17.72 20.95 -17.88
CA GLN A 95 18.74 21.91 -17.48
C GLN A 95 18.11 23.08 -16.70
N VAL A 96 18.70 23.44 -15.55
CA VAL A 96 18.23 24.58 -14.74
C VAL A 96 18.28 25.88 -15.56
N GLY A 97 17.19 26.65 -15.50
CA GLY A 97 17.02 27.90 -16.24
C GLY A 97 16.59 27.71 -17.70
N SER A 98 16.66 26.51 -18.26
CA SER A 98 16.18 26.22 -19.62
C SER A 98 14.69 25.89 -19.63
N LYS A 99 13.95 26.47 -20.58
CA LYS A 99 12.57 26.04 -20.92
C LYS A 99 12.54 24.87 -21.92
N THR A 100 13.68 24.28 -22.24
CA THR A 100 13.77 23.14 -23.15
C THR A 100 14.30 21.93 -22.38
N ALA A 101 13.51 20.86 -22.38
CA ALA A 101 13.92 19.54 -21.94
C ALA A 101 14.33 18.67 -23.14
N VAL A 102 15.04 17.58 -22.86
CA VAL A 102 15.29 16.52 -23.84
C VAL A 102 14.63 15.23 -23.35
N VAL A 103 13.66 14.71 -24.09
CA VAL A 103 12.96 13.45 -23.82
C VAL A 103 13.32 12.46 -24.91
N ASN A 104 13.99 11.35 -24.57
CA ASN A 104 14.44 10.34 -25.53
C ASN A 104 15.20 10.95 -26.74
N GLY A 105 16.06 11.94 -26.46
CA GLY A 105 16.83 12.65 -27.48
C GLY A 105 16.07 13.78 -28.22
N GLN A 106 14.75 13.89 -28.04
CA GLN A 106 13.93 14.93 -28.68
C GLN A 106 13.76 16.15 -27.77
N LYS A 107 13.85 17.35 -28.35
CA LYS A 107 13.64 18.60 -27.61
C LYS A 107 12.15 18.82 -27.35
N VAL A 108 11.78 19.12 -26.10
CA VAL A 108 10.41 19.39 -25.68
C VAL A 108 10.36 20.68 -24.87
N THR A 109 9.40 21.55 -25.16
CA THR A 109 9.22 22.80 -24.40
C THR A 109 8.55 22.54 -23.06
N LEU A 110 9.13 23.11 -22.01
CA LEU A 110 8.62 23.03 -20.64
C LEU A 110 7.61 24.15 -20.35
N PRO A 111 6.58 23.88 -19.53
CA PRO A 111 5.66 24.90 -19.06
C PRO A 111 6.35 25.92 -18.14
N ALA A 112 7.38 25.50 -17.39
CA ALA A 112 8.28 26.34 -16.62
C ALA A 112 9.69 25.76 -16.65
N ALA A 113 10.72 26.60 -16.56
CA ALA A 113 12.10 26.11 -16.47
C ALA A 113 12.31 25.41 -15.13
N ALA A 114 13.19 24.39 -15.11
CA ALA A 114 13.71 23.87 -13.84
C ALA A 114 14.43 25.01 -13.09
N ALA A 115 14.24 25.08 -11.78
CA ALA A 115 14.69 26.21 -10.97
C ALA A 115 15.48 25.75 -9.74
N MET A 116 16.57 26.44 -9.44
CA MET A 116 17.27 26.26 -8.16
C MET A 116 16.61 27.15 -7.11
N ARG A 117 16.15 26.57 -6.00
CA ARG A 117 15.60 27.28 -4.83
C ARG A 117 16.11 26.62 -3.56
N SER A 118 16.65 27.40 -2.63
CA SER A 118 17.13 26.90 -1.34
C SER A 118 18.02 25.64 -1.45
N ASN A 119 18.94 25.64 -2.42
CA ASN A 119 19.83 24.51 -2.72
C ASN A 119 19.10 23.20 -3.09
N ARG A 120 17.93 23.32 -3.74
CA ARG A 120 17.17 22.22 -4.34
C ARG A 120 16.81 22.58 -5.77
N VAL A 121 16.94 21.59 -6.66
CA VAL A 121 16.47 21.71 -8.03
C VAL A 121 15.01 21.31 -8.05
N LEU A 122 14.16 22.27 -8.40
CA LEU A 122 12.74 22.09 -8.57
C LEU A 122 12.41 21.93 -10.05
N ILE A 123 11.56 20.97 -10.38
CA ILE A 123 11.17 20.65 -11.75
C ILE A 123 9.64 20.72 -11.92
N PRO A 124 9.12 20.99 -13.13
CA PRO A 124 7.69 21.00 -13.38
C PRO A 124 7.06 19.61 -13.18
N LEU A 125 6.23 19.50 -12.15
CA LEU A 125 5.69 18.23 -11.65
C LEU A 125 4.91 17.47 -12.74
N SER A 126 3.88 18.10 -13.32
CA SER A 126 3.03 17.45 -14.31
C SER A 126 3.79 17.03 -15.56
N PHE A 127 4.72 17.87 -16.03
CA PHE A 127 5.56 17.52 -17.17
C PHE A 127 6.39 16.27 -16.86
N PHE A 128 7.09 16.27 -15.72
CA PHE A 128 8.00 15.20 -15.35
C PHE A 128 7.26 13.88 -15.15
N SER A 129 6.23 13.86 -14.30
CA SER A 129 5.49 12.64 -13.95
C SER A 129 4.84 11.98 -15.17
N THR A 130 4.29 12.77 -16.09
CA THR A 130 3.62 12.22 -17.30
C THR A 130 4.59 11.61 -18.33
N GLN A 131 5.88 11.98 -18.31
CA GLN A 131 6.89 11.31 -19.13
C GLN A 131 7.07 9.84 -18.73
N PHE A 132 6.82 9.51 -17.46
CA PHE A 132 6.96 8.17 -16.89
C PHE A 132 5.61 7.47 -16.68
N GLY A 133 4.54 7.95 -17.35
CA GLY A 133 3.24 7.29 -17.36
C GLY A 133 2.34 7.57 -16.15
N ALA A 134 2.80 8.34 -15.16
CA ALA A 134 1.94 8.76 -14.06
C ALA A 134 0.85 9.72 -14.55
N LYS A 135 -0.36 9.62 -13.98
CA LYS A 135 -1.45 10.57 -14.23
C LYS A 135 -1.38 11.69 -13.21
N VAL A 136 -1.58 12.92 -13.66
CA VAL A 136 -1.55 14.10 -12.78
C VAL A 136 -2.87 14.86 -12.90
N GLY A 137 -3.50 15.10 -11.75
CA GLY A 137 -4.75 15.83 -11.61
C GLY A 137 -4.57 17.04 -10.69
N TRP A 138 -5.55 17.94 -10.74
CA TRP A 138 -5.61 19.14 -9.90
C TRP A 138 -7.00 19.29 -9.28
N LYS A 139 -7.06 19.37 -7.95
CA LYS A 139 -8.27 19.66 -7.18
C LYS A 139 -8.26 21.13 -6.79
N GLN A 140 -9.00 21.96 -7.53
CA GLN A 140 -9.06 23.42 -7.35
C GLN A 140 -9.50 23.83 -5.95
N ALA A 141 -10.50 23.14 -5.37
CA ALA A 141 -11.09 23.51 -4.08
C ALA A 141 -10.09 23.42 -2.91
N THR A 142 -9.09 22.54 -3.01
CA THR A 142 -8.12 22.26 -1.96
C THR A 142 -6.69 22.57 -2.38
N SER A 143 -6.50 23.21 -3.55
CA SER A 143 -5.18 23.46 -4.14
C SER A 143 -4.26 22.22 -4.11
N THR A 144 -4.82 21.07 -4.48
CA THR A 144 -4.15 19.77 -4.36
C THR A 144 -3.78 19.21 -5.73
N VAL A 145 -2.51 18.86 -5.92
CA VAL A 145 -2.09 18.01 -7.04
C VAL A 145 -2.28 16.55 -6.63
N THR A 146 -2.96 15.77 -7.46
CA THR A 146 -3.03 14.31 -7.31
C THR A 146 -2.15 13.64 -8.34
N ILE A 147 -1.38 12.65 -7.92
CA ILE A 147 -0.54 11.83 -8.79
C ILE A 147 -0.96 10.39 -8.60
N VAL A 148 -1.23 9.71 -9.70
CA VAL A 148 -1.49 8.27 -9.73
C VAL A 148 -0.28 7.62 -10.37
N SER A 149 0.36 6.71 -9.66
CA SER A 149 1.54 5.99 -10.13
C SER A 149 1.20 5.08 -11.33
N PRO A 150 2.13 4.92 -12.29
CA PRO A 150 1.90 4.11 -13.47
C PRO A 150 1.67 2.62 -13.13
N GLN A 151 1.25 1.85 -14.13
CA GLN A 151 1.13 0.41 -14.00
C GLN A 151 2.50 -0.23 -13.68
N LYS A 152 2.52 -1.21 -12.77
CA LYS A 152 3.74 -1.94 -12.38
C LYS A 152 3.48 -3.44 -12.30
N GLU A 153 4.47 -4.24 -12.69
CA GLU A 153 4.50 -5.68 -12.42
C GLU A 153 4.59 -5.93 -10.91
N MET A 154 3.76 -6.86 -10.40
CA MET A 154 3.77 -7.27 -8.99
C MET A 154 3.13 -8.64 -8.81
N HIS A 155 3.39 -9.27 -7.66
CA HIS A 155 2.76 -10.52 -7.28
C HIS A 155 1.30 -10.30 -6.86
N LEU A 156 0.35 -10.84 -7.62
CA LEU A 156 -1.07 -10.82 -7.28
C LEU A 156 -1.48 -12.17 -6.68
N ARG A 157 -1.92 -12.16 -5.43
CA ARG A 157 -2.52 -13.32 -4.77
C ARG A 157 -4.01 -13.08 -4.56
N ALA A 158 -4.82 -14.12 -4.67
CA ALA A 158 -6.22 -14.06 -4.25
C ALA A 158 -6.57 -15.18 -3.26
N PHE A 159 -7.47 -14.90 -2.33
CA PHE A 159 -8.09 -15.93 -1.51
C PHE A 159 -9.31 -16.52 -2.22
N TYR A 160 -9.44 -17.84 -2.18
CA TYR A 160 -10.53 -18.58 -2.82
C TYR A 160 -11.29 -19.38 -1.76
N ALA A 161 -12.37 -18.80 -1.24
CA ALA A 161 -13.27 -19.50 -0.31
C ALA A 161 -14.34 -20.27 -1.09
N LEU A 162 -15.13 -21.09 -0.38
CA LEU A 162 -16.18 -21.94 -0.98
C LEU A 162 -17.15 -21.20 -1.91
N GLU A 163 -17.57 -19.98 -1.54
CA GLU A 163 -18.51 -19.21 -2.36
C GLU A 163 -17.85 -18.54 -3.58
N SER A 164 -16.52 -18.63 -3.74
CA SER A 164 -15.80 -18.09 -4.91
C SER A 164 -15.88 -19.00 -6.14
N PHE A 165 -16.70 -20.07 -6.10
CA PHE A 165 -16.76 -21.07 -7.18
C PHE A 165 -17.05 -20.46 -8.57
N LYS A 166 -17.90 -19.42 -8.60
CA LYS A 166 -18.31 -18.75 -9.83
C LYS A 166 -17.18 -17.95 -10.48
N GLU A 167 -16.16 -17.60 -9.71
CA GLU A 167 -15.02 -16.79 -10.12
C GLU A 167 -13.76 -17.64 -10.36
N LYS A 168 -13.92 -18.94 -10.64
CA LYS A 168 -12.79 -19.84 -10.97
C LYS A 168 -12.00 -19.37 -12.20
N ASP A 169 -12.66 -18.68 -13.13
CA ASP A 169 -12.02 -18.10 -14.32
C ASP A 169 -11.04 -16.96 -13.96
N LEU A 170 -11.23 -16.31 -12.82
CA LEU A 170 -10.31 -15.26 -12.33
C LEU A 170 -9.03 -15.81 -11.69
N ILE A 171 -8.88 -17.13 -11.56
CA ILE A 171 -7.64 -17.72 -11.03
C ILE A 171 -6.45 -17.39 -11.96
N ASP A 172 -6.65 -17.41 -13.27
CA ASP A 172 -5.60 -17.21 -14.26
C ASP A 172 -5.04 -15.77 -14.26
N SER A 173 -5.82 -14.81 -13.76
CA SER A 173 -5.37 -13.41 -13.60
C SER A 173 -4.46 -13.19 -12.38
N MET A 174 -4.19 -14.23 -11.58
CA MET A 174 -3.38 -14.16 -10.36
C MET A 174 -2.04 -14.88 -10.52
N ASN A 175 -1.03 -14.53 -9.74
CA ASN A 175 0.22 -15.32 -9.62
C ASN A 175 0.06 -16.52 -8.68
N SER A 176 -0.81 -16.37 -7.68
CA SER A 176 -1.12 -17.45 -6.74
C SER A 176 -2.52 -17.34 -6.18
N VAL A 177 -3.05 -18.46 -5.72
CA VAL A 177 -4.38 -18.54 -5.11
C VAL A 177 -4.31 -19.32 -3.80
N ALA A 178 -4.90 -18.78 -2.74
CA ALA A 178 -4.96 -19.40 -1.43
C ALA A 178 -6.37 -19.96 -1.18
N PHE A 179 -6.50 -21.29 -1.22
CA PHE A 179 -7.76 -21.99 -1.10
C PHE A 179 -8.17 -22.12 0.37
N GLY A 180 -9.23 -21.38 0.75
CA GLY A 180 -9.80 -21.30 2.10
C GLY A 180 -10.66 -22.50 2.46
N TRP A 181 -10.09 -23.69 2.40
CA TRP A 181 -10.81 -24.97 2.52
C TRP A 181 -10.43 -25.77 3.76
N SER A 182 -9.54 -25.25 4.59
CA SER A 182 -9.05 -25.93 5.78
C SER A 182 -9.00 -25.00 6.97
N ARG A 183 -9.04 -25.59 8.16
CA ARG A 183 -8.83 -24.85 9.41
C ARG A 183 -8.23 -25.75 10.48
N ILE A 184 -7.73 -25.10 11.53
CA ILE A 184 -7.64 -25.71 12.85
C ILE A 184 -8.95 -25.39 13.58
N ASP A 185 -9.60 -26.43 14.10
CA ASP A 185 -10.86 -26.29 14.82
C ASP A 185 -10.65 -25.79 16.27
N ARG A 186 -11.73 -25.56 17.00
CA ARG A 186 -11.67 -25.07 18.39
C ARG A 186 -11.07 -26.08 19.38
N ASN A 187 -10.87 -27.33 18.96
CA ASN A 187 -10.21 -28.36 19.76
C ASN A 187 -8.72 -28.46 19.44
N GLY A 188 -8.21 -27.65 18.50
CA GLY A 188 -6.83 -27.69 18.04
C GLY A 188 -6.55 -28.72 16.96
N LYS A 189 -7.59 -29.31 16.34
CA LYS A 189 -7.43 -30.33 15.30
C LYS A 189 -7.48 -29.71 13.91
N PHE A 190 -6.51 -30.04 13.07
CA PHE A 190 -6.58 -29.73 11.64
C PHE A 190 -7.73 -30.50 10.98
N THR A 191 -8.51 -29.82 10.14
CA THR A 191 -9.62 -30.44 9.41
C THR A 191 -9.79 -29.85 8.00
N LEU A 192 -10.20 -30.73 7.10
CA LEU A 192 -10.65 -30.47 5.73
C LEU A 192 -12.17 -30.65 5.58
N THR A 193 -12.89 -30.76 6.69
CA THR A 193 -14.33 -30.99 6.76
C THR A 193 -14.99 -29.99 7.71
N GLY A 194 -16.19 -29.56 7.35
CA GLY A 194 -16.95 -28.57 8.12
C GLY A 194 -17.91 -27.74 7.27
N ALA A 195 -18.72 -26.92 7.95
CA ALA A 195 -19.71 -26.06 7.28
C ALA A 195 -19.06 -24.87 6.55
N GLU A 196 -18.02 -24.27 7.14
CA GLU A 196 -17.37 -23.05 6.62
C GLU A 196 -16.05 -23.35 5.89
N TYR A 197 -15.29 -24.32 6.39
CA TYR A 197 -13.98 -24.72 5.85
C TYR A 197 -14.03 -26.21 5.55
N ARG A 198 -14.05 -26.54 4.26
CA ARG A 198 -13.99 -27.92 3.77
C ARG A 198 -13.43 -27.96 2.36
N ILE A 199 -13.00 -29.13 1.93
CA ILE A 199 -12.84 -29.42 0.51
C ILE A 199 -14.23 -29.33 -0.16
N PRO A 200 -14.40 -28.52 -1.22
CA PRO A 200 -15.69 -28.37 -1.87
C PRO A 200 -16.10 -29.66 -2.58
N GLU A 201 -17.41 -29.91 -2.62
CA GLU A 201 -17.98 -30.97 -3.44
C GLU A 201 -17.75 -30.67 -4.93
N SER A 202 -17.73 -31.74 -5.73
CA SER A 202 -17.56 -31.59 -7.18
C SER A 202 -18.80 -30.97 -7.81
N ALA A 203 -18.58 -30.03 -8.73
CA ALA A 203 -19.64 -29.38 -9.49
C ALA A 203 -19.47 -29.73 -10.98
N GLY A 204 -20.18 -30.78 -11.41
CA GLY A 204 -19.97 -31.39 -12.72
C GLY A 204 -18.56 -32.00 -12.80
N GLU A 205 -17.81 -31.63 -13.83
CA GLU A 205 -16.43 -32.10 -14.04
C GLU A 205 -15.39 -31.33 -13.20
N THR A 206 -15.79 -30.18 -12.60
CA THR A 206 -14.89 -29.40 -11.76
C THR A 206 -14.84 -29.99 -10.37
N THR A 207 -13.67 -30.48 -9.96
CA THR A 207 -13.40 -31.01 -8.63
C THR A 207 -12.43 -30.08 -7.88
N ALA A 208 -12.32 -30.23 -6.56
CA ALA A 208 -11.30 -29.50 -5.79
C ALA A 208 -9.89 -29.79 -6.32
N GLN A 209 -9.60 -31.06 -6.66
CA GLN A 209 -8.31 -31.46 -7.21
C GLN A 209 -8.06 -30.87 -8.59
N SER A 210 -9.08 -30.81 -9.47
CA SER A 210 -8.91 -30.20 -10.79
C SER A 210 -8.59 -28.71 -10.67
N LEU A 211 -9.27 -27.97 -9.78
CA LEU A 211 -8.96 -26.55 -9.55
C LEU A 211 -7.51 -26.31 -9.12
N ILE A 212 -6.97 -27.18 -8.25
CA ILE A 212 -5.57 -27.08 -7.80
C ILE A 212 -4.61 -27.42 -8.95
N ASN A 213 -4.90 -28.49 -9.69
CA ASN A 213 -4.07 -28.95 -10.80
C ASN A 213 -4.05 -27.95 -11.95
N ASP A 214 -5.21 -27.43 -12.34
CA ASP A 214 -5.37 -26.44 -13.41
C ASP A 214 -4.61 -25.16 -13.07
N ALA A 215 -4.72 -24.68 -11.83
CA ALA A 215 -3.93 -23.55 -11.34
C ALA A 215 -2.43 -23.82 -11.52
N GLY A 216 -1.94 -24.96 -11.04
CA GLY A 216 -0.53 -25.35 -11.17
C GLY A 216 -0.06 -25.44 -12.64
N GLN A 217 -0.86 -26.02 -13.52
CA GLN A 217 -0.57 -26.15 -14.96
C GLN A 217 -0.52 -24.79 -15.67
N ASN A 218 -1.35 -23.84 -15.25
CA ASN A 218 -1.38 -22.47 -15.76
C ASN A 218 -0.32 -21.55 -15.13
N GLY A 219 0.62 -22.10 -14.37
CA GLY A 219 1.67 -21.33 -13.70
C GLY A 219 1.17 -20.50 -12.51
N ILE A 220 -0.02 -20.80 -12.00
CA ILE A 220 -0.60 -20.19 -10.80
C ILE A 220 -0.27 -21.07 -9.60
N LYS A 221 0.45 -20.56 -8.61
CA LYS A 221 0.79 -21.38 -7.45
C LYS A 221 -0.43 -21.60 -6.54
N PRO A 222 -0.90 -22.85 -6.32
CA PRO A 222 -2.01 -23.11 -5.41
C PRO A 222 -1.48 -23.24 -3.98
N TYR A 223 -2.09 -22.50 -3.06
CA TYR A 223 -1.79 -22.56 -1.63
C TYR A 223 -2.95 -23.16 -0.85
N LEU A 224 -2.64 -24.02 0.12
CA LEU A 224 -3.57 -24.42 1.16
C LEU A 224 -3.65 -23.30 2.21
N MET A 225 -4.79 -22.62 2.32
CA MET A 225 -5.02 -21.71 3.45
C MET A 225 -5.51 -22.50 4.64
N VAL A 226 -4.87 -22.30 5.80
CA VAL A 226 -5.23 -22.89 7.09
C VAL A 226 -5.68 -21.78 8.03
N TYR A 227 -6.99 -21.69 8.22
CA TYR A 227 -7.60 -20.70 9.10
C TYR A 227 -7.58 -21.15 10.56
N SER A 228 -7.33 -20.22 11.49
CA SER A 228 -7.64 -20.39 12.91
C SER A 228 -7.81 -19.02 13.56
N VAL A 229 -8.51 -18.95 14.70
CA VAL A 229 -8.73 -17.71 15.42
C VAL A 229 -8.58 -17.91 16.91
N ASP A 230 -7.91 -16.98 17.58
CA ASP A 230 -7.78 -16.95 19.03
C ASP A 230 -8.83 -16.04 19.67
N GLY A 231 -10.06 -16.54 19.80
CA GLY A 231 -11.16 -15.79 20.44
C GLY A 231 -11.28 -16.04 21.94
N GLN A 232 -11.04 -17.30 22.32
CA GLN A 232 -11.22 -17.90 23.63
C GLN A 232 -9.98 -18.70 24.09
N GLY A 233 -8.82 -18.49 23.44
CA GLY A 233 -7.57 -19.20 23.74
C GLY A 233 -7.43 -20.55 23.02
N GLU A 234 -8.34 -20.89 22.08
CA GLU A 234 -8.30 -22.17 21.36
C GLU A 234 -7.04 -22.32 20.49
N LEU A 235 -6.59 -21.23 19.86
CA LEU A 235 -5.39 -21.23 19.04
C LEU A 235 -4.15 -21.21 19.93
N THR A 236 -4.13 -20.40 20.99
CA THR A 236 -3.03 -20.43 21.97
C THR A 236 -2.85 -21.81 22.59
N LYS A 237 -3.94 -22.50 22.93
CA LYS A 237 -3.90 -23.89 23.42
C LYS A 237 -3.24 -24.82 22.41
N MET A 238 -3.64 -24.74 21.13
CA MET A 238 -3.05 -25.55 20.06
C MET A 238 -1.55 -25.24 19.92
N LEU A 239 -1.18 -23.96 19.87
CA LEU A 239 0.22 -23.53 19.76
C LEU A 239 1.05 -23.91 20.99
N GLY A 240 0.47 -24.00 22.19
CA GLY A 240 1.16 -24.37 23.43
C GLY A 240 1.33 -25.88 23.64
N SER A 241 0.42 -26.70 23.11
CA SER A 241 0.45 -28.16 23.26
C SER A 241 1.34 -28.83 22.20
N GLU A 242 2.33 -29.60 22.63
CA GLU A 242 3.19 -30.35 21.71
C GLU A 242 2.42 -31.37 20.86
N GLU A 243 1.49 -32.10 21.48
CA GLU A 243 0.61 -33.06 20.81
C GLU A 243 -0.22 -32.37 19.71
N LEU A 244 -0.96 -31.31 20.05
CA LEU A 244 -1.82 -30.61 19.09
C LEU A 244 -1.02 -29.90 17.99
N ARG A 245 0.16 -29.35 18.31
CA ARG A 245 1.07 -28.80 17.30
C ARG A 245 1.51 -29.88 16.32
N ASN A 246 2.01 -31.01 16.82
CA ASN A 246 2.49 -32.10 15.96
C ASN A 246 1.38 -32.67 15.08
N ASP A 247 0.19 -32.90 15.64
CA ASP A 247 -0.97 -33.40 14.91
C ASP A 247 -1.42 -32.43 13.81
N SER A 248 -1.52 -31.13 14.12
CA SER A 248 -1.92 -30.13 13.13
C SER A 248 -0.89 -29.97 12.01
N ILE A 249 0.41 -29.96 12.34
CA ILE A 249 1.50 -29.89 11.37
C ILE A 249 1.50 -31.11 10.45
N ALA A 250 1.33 -32.32 11.02
CA ALA A 250 1.24 -33.55 10.24
C ALA A 250 0.04 -33.54 9.29
N GLY A 251 -1.13 -33.09 9.77
CA GLY A 251 -2.33 -32.94 8.96
C GLY A 251 -2.15 -31.96 7.79
N ILE A 252 -1.53 -30.81 8.04
CA ILE A 252 -1.23 -29.82 6.99
C ILE A 252 -0.26 -30.41 5.96
N ALA A 253 0.82 -31.05 6.39
CA ALA A 253 1.82 -31.64 5.49
C ALA A 253 1.22 -32.78 4.63
N ALA A 254 0.35 -33.60 5.22
CA ALA A 254 -0.41 -34.62 4.49
C ALA A 254 -1.33 -33.99 3.45
N ALA A 255 -2.13 -32.98 3.82
CA ALA A 255 -3.01 -32.29 2.90
C ALA A 255 -2.26 -31.61 1.74
N VAL A 256 -1.10 -31.01 2.00
CA VAL A 256 -0.24 -30.45 0.95
C VAL A 256 0.22 -31.53 -0.03
N THR A 257 0.60 -32.70 0.48
CA THR A 257 1.06 -33.83 -0.35
C THR A 257 -0.09 -34.44 -1.15
N ASP A 258 -1.21 -34.74 -0.49
CA ASP A 258 -2.35 -35.46 -1.08
C ASP A 258 -3.02 -34.64 -2.17
N TYR A 259 -3.17 -33.33 -1.96
CA TYR A 259 -3.80 -32.41 -2.92
C TYR A 259 -2.80 -31.69 -3.82
N GLN A 260 -1.50 -31.90 -3.63
CA GLN A 260 -0.42 -31.30 -4.44
C GLN A 260 -0.39 -29.76 -4.40
N PHE A 261 -0.61 -29.18 -3.22
CA PHE A 261 -0.46 -27.73 -3.03
C PHE A 261 1.01 -27.30 -3.17
N GLY A 262 1.25 -26.17 -3.85
CA GLY A 262 2.57 -25.56 -3.98
C GLY A 262 2.98 -24.67 -2.80
N GLY A 263 2.06 -24.42 -1.87
CA GLY A 263 2.32 -23.64 -0.67
C GLY A 263 1.25 -23.74 0.41
N VAL A 264 1.53 -23.12 1.56
CA VAL A 264 0.60 -22.98 2.68
C VAL A 264 0.48 -21.50 3.05
N VAL A 265 -0.74 -21.02 3.31
CA VAL A 265 -0.98 -19.74 3.98
C VAL A 265 -1.51 -20.06 5.38
N LEU A 266 -0.79 -19.66 6.42
CA LEU A 266 -1.35 -19.66 7.77
C LEU A 266 -2.13 -18.35 7.97
N ASP A 267 -3.43 -18.47 8.22
CA ASP A 267 -4.30 -17.37 8.59
C ASP A 267 -4.75 -17.54 10.04
N PHE A 268 -3.81 -17.30 10.95
CA PHE A 268 -3.95 -17.46 12.38
C PHE A 268 -4.24 -16.09 12.99
N GLU A 269 -5.50 -15.82 13.28
CA GLU A 269 -5.99 -14.51 13.72
C GLU A 269 -6.13 -14.43 15.26
N GLY A 270 -6.24 -13.21 15.79
CA GLY A 270 -6.62 -12.99 17.20
C GLY A 270 -5.47 -12.92 18.21
N LEU A 271 -4.26 -13.34 17.84
CA LEU A 271 -3.12 -13.41 18.75
C LEU A 271 -2.69 -12.05 19.32
N GLY A 272 -2.47 -12.02 20.63
CA GLY A 272 -2.00 -10.85 21.36
C GLY A 272 -3.04 -9.74 21.54
N PHE A 273 -4.34 -10.07 21.42
CA PHE A 273 -5.43 -9.15 21.80
C PHE A 273 -5.72 -9.17 23.31
N LYS A 274 -5.95 -10.35 23.87
CA LYS A 274 -6.26 -10.53 25.31
C LYS A 274 -5.10 -11.14 26.10
N LEU A 275 -4.21 -11.85 25.42
CA LEU A 275 -3.11 -12.62 26.01
C LEU A 275 -1.78 -11.91 25.84
N ASP A 276 -0.77 -12.35 26.58
CA ASP A 276 0.56 -11.74 26.53
C ASP A 276 1.16 -11.80 25.13
N LYS A 277 1.56 -10.64 24.61
CA LYS A 277 2.04 -10.54 23.23
C LYS A 277 3.35 -11.28 22.99
N GLN A 278 4.28 -11.30 23.96
CA GLN A 278 5.59 -11.93 23.78
C GLN A 278 5.44 -13.45 23.77
N GLU A 279 4.63 -13.98 24.69
CA GLU A 279 4.29 -15.40 24.70
C GLU A 279 3.62 -15.82 23.39
N GLN A 280 2.62 -15.07 22.89
CA GLN A 280 1.97 -15.39 21.61
C GLN A 280 2.94 -15.34 20.43
N GLN A 281 3.87 -14.39 20.42
CA GLN A 281 4.92 -14.30 19.40
C GLN A 281 5.82 -15.53 19.40
N GLU A 282 6.30 -15.95 20.58
CA GLU A 282 7.16 -17.14 20.73
C GLU A 282 6.45 -18.42 20.28
N LEU A 283 5.19 -18.59 20.69
CA LEU A 283 4.34 -19.72 20.31
C LEU A 283 4.16 -19.81 18.79
N LEU A 284 3.79 -18.70 18.14
CA LEU A 284 3.61 -18.66 16.70
C LEU A 284 4.93 -18.88 15.95
N ASN A 285 6.02 -18.22 16.38
CA ASN A 285 7.35 -18.38 15.78
C ASN A 285 7.82 -19.83 15.81
N ASN A 286 7.63 -20.51 16.94
CA ASN A 286 7.99 -21.92 17.08
C ASN A 286 7.16 -22.81 16.16
N TYR A 287 5.83 -22.61 16.13
CA TYR A 287 4.93 -23.37 15.25
C TYR A 287 5.31 -23.21 13.78
N VAL A 288 5.54 -21.97 13.33
CA VAL A 288 5.91 -21.64 11.94
C VAL A 288 7.22 -22.30 11.55
N LYS A 289 8.21 -22.30 12.44
CA LYS A 289 9.50 -22.97 12.22
C LYS A 289 9.33 -24.49 12.08
N GLN A 290 8.53 -25.10 12.96
CA GLN A 290 8.26 -26.54 12.92
C GLN A 290 7.48 -26.93 11.66
N LEU A 291 6.46 -26.15 11.30
CA LEU A 291 5.71 -26.36 10.07
C LEU A 291 6.62 -26.28 8.85
N LYS A 292 7.43 -25.22 8.71
CA LYS A 292 8.34 -25.06 7.55
C LYS A 292 9.28 -26.26 7.39
N ALA A 293 9.74 -26.84 8.50
CA ALA A 293 10.61 -28.02 8.48
C ALA A 293 9.87 -29.32 8.09
N ALA A 294 8.57 -29.42 8.41
CA ALA A 294 7.76 -30.60 8.13
C ALA A 294 7.14 -30.59 6.72
N LEU A 295 7.00 -29.42 6.09
CA LEU A 295 6.44 -29.31 4.75
C LEU A 295 7.34 -29.98 3.68
N PRO A 296 6.75 -30.56 2.62
CA PRO A 296 7.52 -31.10 1.50
C PRO A 296 8.48 -30.08 0.91
N ALA A 297 9.64 -30.54 0.42
CA ALA A 297 10.63 -29.67 -0.20
C ALA A 297 10.03 -28.87 -1.37
N GLY A 298 10.35 -27.57 -1.44
CA GLY A 298 9.80 -26.66 -2.44
C GLY A 298 8.44 -26.05 -2.10
N THR A 299 7.79 -26.48 -1.00
CA THR A 299 6.54 -25.87 -0.53
C THR A 299 6.80 -24.47 0.03
N ALA A 300 6.10 -23.47 -0.51
CA ALA A 300 6.14 -22.11 -0.01
C ALA A 300 5.33 -21.98 1.29
N LEU A 301 5.76 -21.12 2.20
CA LEU A 301 5.03 -20.80 3.43
C LEU A 301 4.77 -19.30 3.49
N SER A 302 3.50 -18.92 3.61
CA SER A 302 3.04 -17.56 3.81
C SER A 302 2.28 -17.44 5.12
N ILE A 303 2.29 -16.25 5.72
CA ILE A 303 1.57 -15.98 6.96
C ILE A 303 0.78 -14.69 6.81
N ALA A 304 -0.54 -14.77 6.99
CA ALA A 304 -1.37 -13.60 7.17
C ALA A 304 -1.17 -13.07 8.59
N VAL A 305 -0.85 -11.78 8.70
CA VAL A 305 -0.56 -11.10 9.96
C VAL A 305 -1.48 -9.89 10.09
N HIS A 306 -1.98 -9.66 11.30
CA HIS A 306 -2.65 -8.39 11.58
C HIS A 306 -1.67 -7.22 11.41
N ALA A 307 -2.20 -6.03 11.13
CA ALA A 307 -1.37 -4.84 11.02
C ALA A 307 -0.79 -4.38 12.38
N PRO A 308 0.43 -3.80 12.43
CA PRO A 308 1.02 -3.28 13.67
C PRO A 308 0.19 -2.17 14.35
N ASN A 309 -0.61 -1.43 13.58
CA ASN A 309 -1.54 -0.42 14.09
C ASN A 309 -2.94 -0.97 14.42
N SER A 310 -3.08 -2.29 14.54
CA SER A 310 -4.30 -2.95 15.03
C SER A 310 -4.23 -3.24 16.54
N ALA A 311 -5.29 -3.83 17.09
CA ALA A 311 -5.33 -4.28 18.48
C ALA A 311 -4.60 -5.62 18.72
N TYR A 312 -4.12 -6.30 17.66
CA TYR A 312 -3.55 -7.64 17.74
C TYR A 312 -2.02 -7.57 17.64
N LEU A 313 -1.35 -7.74 18.78
CA LEU A 313 0.09 -7.48 18.89
C LEU A 313 0.95 -8.76 18.97
N GLY A 314 0.35 -9.94 18.76
CA GLY A 314 0.99 -11.25 18.91
C GLY A 314 1.90 -11.70 17.76
N TYR A 315 2.30 -10.80 16.86
CA TYR A 315 3.08 -11.14 15.65
C TYR A 315 4.48 -10.54 15.73
N ASP A 316 5.51 -11.38 15.63
CA ASP A 316 6.91 -10.96 15.53
C ASP A 316 7.30 -10.90 14.05
N TYR A 317 6.97 -9.77 13.43
CA TYR A 317 7.13 -9.55 12.00
C TYR A 317 8.53 -9.88 11.49
N LYS A 318 9.58 -9.49 12.22
CA LYS A 318 10.97 -9.71 11.81
C LYS A 318 11.28 -11.20 11.77
N THR A 319 11.00 -11.91 12.85
CA THR A 319 11.29 -13.35 12.95
C THR A 319 10.46 -14.14 11.93
N LEU A 320 9.16 -13.85 11.83
CA LEU A 320 8.28 -14.50 10.85
C LEU A 320 8.79 -14.28 9.41
N ALA A 321 9.23 -13.07 9.07
CA ALA A 321 9.81 -12.77 7.76
C ALA A 321 11.15 -13.48 7.49
N THR A 322 11.87 -13.97 8.52
CA THR A 322 13.05 -14.82 8.31
C THR A 322 12.71 -16.28 8.00
N ILE A 323 11.53 -16.76 8.42
CA ILE A 323 11.13 -18.16 8.29
C ILE A 323 10.22 -18.37 7.06
N ALA A 324 9.21 -17.50 6.90
CA ALA A 324 8.23 -17.56 5.81
C ALA A 324 8.81 -17.02 4.50
N ASP A 325 8.25 -17.45 3.37
CA ASP A 325 8.59 -16.94 2.04
C ASP A 325 8.00 -15.55 1.79
N ASP A 326 6.81 -15.27 2.32
CA ASP A 326 6.18 -13.94 2.34
C ASP A 326 5.21 -13.78 3.52
N LEU A 327 4.91 -12.52 3.86
CA LEU A 327 3.86 -12.15 4.81
C LEU A 327 2.73 -11.44 4.07
N ILE A 328 1.49 -11.69 4.47
CA ILE A 328 0.30 -10.97 4.00
C ILE A 328 -0.16 -10.03 5.11
N LEU A 329 -0.01 -8.72 4.89
CA LEU A 329 -0.40 -7.70 5.86
C LEU A 329 -1.90 -7.40 5.77
N MET A 330 -2.67 -7.80 6.78
CA MET A 330 -4.10 -7.52 6.88
C MET A 330 -4.37 -6.08 7.33
N ALA A 331 -4.07 -5.11 6.46
CA ALA A 331 -4.28 -3.68 6.70
C ALA A 331 -5.69 -3.24 6.26
N TYR A 332 -6.71 -3.78 6.92
CA TYR A 332 -8.13 -3.45 6.70
C TYR A 332 -8.93 -3.59 8.00
N LYS A 333 -10.23 -3.27 7.95
CA LYS A 333 -11.13 -3.10 9.11
C LYS A 333 -10.74 -1.92 10.02
N TYR A 334 -10.29 -0.81 9.43
CA TYR A 334 -10.07 0.44 10.16
C TYR A 334 -11.34 1.27 10.29
N ASN A 335 -12.29 1.09 9.38
CA ASN A 335 -13.59 1.74 9.46
C ASN A 335 -14.34 1.32 10.74
N PRO A 336 -15.19 2.20 11.31
CA PRO A 336 -15.93 1.88 12.53
C PRO A 336 -16.75 0.60 12.41
N ALA A 337 -16.91 -0.13 13.52
CA ALA A 337 -17.73 -1.34 13.55
C ALA A 337 -19.16 -1.03 13.06
N GLY A 338 -19.70 -1.89 12.19
CA GLY A 338 -21.01 -1.69 11.56
C GLY A 338 -20.99 -0.86 10.27
N THR A 339 -19.82 -0.37 9.83
CA THR A 339 -19.68 0.21 8.48
C THR A 339 -20.09 -0.82 7.42
N GLY A 340 -20.92 -0.40 6.47
CA GLY A 340 -21.37 -1.25 5.37
C GLY A 340 -20.26 -1.57 4.37
N SER A 341 -20.54 -2.48 3.44
CA SER A 341 -19.65 -2.77 2.31
C SER A 341 -19.46 -1.55 1.40
N GLN A 342 -18.41 -1.57 0.58
CA GLN A 342 -18.10 -0.55 -0.43
C GLN A 342 -17.76 0.83 0.18
N VAL A 343 -17.25 0.83 1.41
CA VAL A 343 -16.61 1.96 2.07
C VAL A 343 -15.10 1.66 2.14
N PRO A 344 -14.28 2.25 1.25
CA PRO A 344 -12.86 1.99 1.20
C PRO A 344 -12.17 2.21 2.55
N GLU A 345 -11.13 1.42 2.80
CA GLU A 345 -10.30 1.63 3.99
C GLU A 345 -9.54 2.97 3.89
N PRO A 346 -9.29 3.71 4.98
CA PRO A 346 -8.54 4.95 4.91
C PRO A 346 -7.09 4.71 4.45
N ASN A 347 -6.69 5.28 3.30
CA ASN A 347 -5.34 5.10 2.74
C ASN A 347 -4.22 5.50 3.70
N SER A 348 -4.45 6.51 4.55
CA SER A 348 -3.50 6.92 5.58
C SER A 348 -3.23 5.82 6.62
N LYS A 349 -4.26 5.06 7.01
CA LYS A 349 -4.13 3.95 7.96
C LYS A 349 -3.48 2.72 7.35
N VAL A 350 -3.79 2.44 6.08
CA VAL A 350 -3.12 1.39 5.31
C VAL A 350 -1.64 1.71 5.13
N ASN A 351 -1.30 2.95 4.77
CA ASN A 351 0.09 3.37 4.62
C ASN A 351 0.86 3.35 5.95
N GLU A 352 0.24 3.80 7.05
CA GLU A 352 0.83 3.68 8.40
C GLU A 352 1.15 2.21 8.75
N ALA A 353 0.27 1.28 8.43
CA ALA A 353 0.51 -0.15 8.66
C ALA A 353 1.70 -0.68 7.86
N ILE A 354 1.82 -0.30 6.59
CA ILE A 354 2.95 -0.66 5.73
C ILE A 354 4.26 -0.13 6.33
N GLU A 355 4.32 1.17 6.64
CA GLU A 355 5.50 1.82 7.21
C GLU A 355 5.95 1.16 8.51
N LEU A 356 5.01 0.87 9.42
CA LEU A 356 5.31 0.19 10.68
C LEU A 356 5.82 -1.24 10.46
N THR A 357 5.28 -1.96 9.48
CA THR A 357 5.70 -3.34 9.16
C THR A 357 7.10 -3.37 8.56
N LEU A 358 7.41 -2.46 7.63
CA LEU A 358 8.75 -2.30 7.07
C LEU A 358 9.75 -1.90 8.16
N LYS A 359 9.38 -0.96 9.04
CA LYS A 359 10.20 -0.55 10.18
C LYS A 359 10.42 -1.67 11.20
N ALA A 360 9.47 -2.59 11.34
CA ALA A 360 9.61 -3.78 12.17
C ALA A 360 10.64 -4.79 11.59
N GLY A 361 11.14 -4.57 10.38
CA GLY A 361 12.24 -5.34 9.78
C GLY A 361 11.78 -6.36 8.73
N VAL A 362 10.56 -6.24 8.22
CA VAL A 362 10.09 -7.06 7.09
C VAL A 362 10.65 -6.49 5.79
N PRO A 363 11.36 -7.28 4.96
CA PRO A 363 11.76 -6.84 3.63
C PRO A 363 10.55 -6.56 2.74
N ALA A 364 10.55 -5.43 2.03
CA ALA A 364 9.43 -5.03 1.15
C ALA A 364 9.11 -6.10 0.09
N ASN A 365 10.13 -6.72 -0.49
CA ASN A 365 10.01 -7.82 -1.46
C ASN A 365 9.48 -9.15 -0.87
N LYS A 366 9.18 -9.21 0.43
CA LYS A 366 8.50 -10.33 1.09
C LYS A 366 7.11 -9.94 1.62
N LEU A 367 6.65 -8.71 1.41
CA LEU A 367 5.38 -8.22 1.95
C LEU A 367 4.32 -8.11 0.85
N LEU A 368 3.20 -8.80 1.04
CA LEU A 368 1.97 -8.63 0.27
C LEU A 368 0.99 -7.77 1.05
N LEU A 369 0.42 -6.74 0.42
CA LEU A 369 -0.66 -5.95 1.03
C LEU A 369 -1.99 -6.71 0.92
N GLY A 370 -2.59 -7.08 2.05
CA GLY A 370 -3.94 -7.60 2.10
C GLY A 370 -4.96 -6.52 1.77
N ILE A 371 -5.89 -6.79 0.84
CA ILE A 371 -6.94 -5.86 0.41
C ILE A 371 -8.30 -6.54 0.57
N ASP A 372 -9.17 -5.94 1.38
CA ASP A 372 -10.55 -6.41 1.57
C ASP A 372 -11.46 -5.91 0.43
N MET A 373 -11.75 -6.81 -0.50
CA MET A 373 -12.59 -6.55 -1.68
C MET A 373 -14.06 -6.26 -1.33
N SER A 374 -14.49 -6.51 -0.10
CA SER A 374 -15.82 -6.09 0.35
C SER A 374 -15.90 -4.58 0.63
N ALA A 375 -14.77 -3.98 1.03
CA ALA A 375 -14.64 -2.56 1.33
C ALA A 375 -14.32 -1.72 0.09
N GLU A 376 -13.45 -2.24 -0.79
CA GLU A 376 -12.90 -1.49 -1.92
C GLU A 376 -13.82 -1.43 -3.15
N LYS A 377 -13.60 -0.40 -3.96
CA LYS A 377 -14.31 -0.09 -5.21
C LYS A 377 -13.31 0.04 -6.37
N PRO A 378 -13.77 0.01 -7.63
CA PRO A 378 -12.90 0.22 -8.79
C PRO A 378 -12.12 1.55 -8.76
N ASP A 379 -12.68 2.59 -8.15
CA ASP A 379 -12.04 3.89 -8.02
C ASP A 379 -11.08 4.02 -6.81
N SER A 380 -11.11 3.07 -5.87
CA SER A 380 -10.21 3.06 -4.70
C SER A 380 -9.11 2.00 -4.78
N ILE A 381 -9.30 0.96 -5.60
CA ILE A 381 -8.32 -0.14 -5.71
C ILE A 381 -6.97 0.34 -6.27
N ASP A 382 -6.99 1.33 -7.16
CA ASP A 382 -5.77 1.92 -7.73
C ASP A 382 -4.94 2.63 -6.67
N ASP A 383 -5.58 3.29 -5.68
CA ASP A 383 -4.87 3.89 -4.55
C ASP A 383 -4.19 2.82 -3.70
N LYS A 384 -4.87 1.69 -3.41
CA LYS A 384 -4.28 0.57 -2.65
C LYS A 384 -3.07 -0.03 -3.35
N LEU A 385 -3.20 -0.30 -4.65
CA LEU A 385 -2.10 -0.80 -5.47
C LEU A 385 -1.01 0.26 -5.64
N GLY A 386 -1.36 1.54 -5.60
CA GLY A 386 -0.44 2.65 -5.45
C GLY A 386 0.42 2.57 -4.19
N LEU A 387 -0.19 2.24 -3.04
CA LEU A 387 0.55 2.01 -1.79
C LEU A 387 1.53 0.83 -1.90
N VAL A 388 1.20 -0.21 -2.64
CA VAL A 388 2.11 -1.32 -2.97
C VAL A 388 3.29 -0.80 -3.81
N LYS A 389 3.00 -0.05 -4.87
CA LYS A 389 4.00 0.48 -5.82
C LYS A 389 4.99 1.44 -5.16
N ARG A 390 4.50 2.44 -4.41
CA ARG A 390 5.34 3.49 -3.80
C ARG A 390 6.22 2.98 -2.65
N ASN A 391 5.87 1.84 -2.06
CA ASN A 391 6.64 1.20 -0.99
C ASN A 391 7.47 0.00 -1.50
N ASP A 392 7.47 -0.25 -2.81
CA ASP A 392 8.19 -1.36 -3.45
C ASP A 392 7.89 -2.73 -2.82
N LEU A 393 6.63 -2.94 -2.44
CA LEU A 393 6.19 -4.21 -1.86
C LEU A 393 6.19 -5.32 -2.91
N LYS A 394 6.25 -6.58 -2.46
CA LYS A 394 6.16 -7.77 -3.33
C LYS A 394 4.89 -7.74 -4.20
N GLY A 395 3.78 -7.26 -3.64
CA GLY A 395 2.51 -7.20 -4.35
C GLY A 395 1.30 -7.11 -3.42
N ALA A 396 0.17 -7.67 -3.85
CA ALA A 396 -1.10 -7.58 -3.16
C ALA A 396 -1.77 -8.95 -2.99
N ALA A 397 -2.56 -9.10 -1.95
CA ALA A 397 -3.38 -10.29 -1.67
C ALA A 397 -4.85 -9.87 -1.49
N PHE A 398 -5.71 -10.29 -2.41
CA PHE A 398 -7.12 -9.90 -2.42
C PHE A 398 -7.97 -10.87 -1.60
N TRP A 399 -8.61 -10.35 -0.54
CA TRP A 399 -9.63 -11.01 0.25
C TRP A 399 -11.02 -10.55 -0.23
N ARG A 400 -11.71 -11.26 -1.11
CA ARG A 400 -11.39 -12.54 -1.74
C ARG A 400 -11.91 -12.57 -3.17
N LEU A 401 -11.51 -13.57 -3.96
CA LEU A 401 -11.80 -13.63 -5.40
C LEU A 401 -13.31 -13.55 -5.72
N GLY A 402 -14.16 -14.22 -4.93
CA GLY A 402 -15.62 -14.19 -5.09
C GLY A 402 -16.29 -12.84 -4.83
N LEU A 403 -15.54 -11.79 -4.50
CA LEU A 403 -16.04 -10.43 -4.33
C LEU A 403 -15.72 -9.51 -5.52
N PHE A 404 -14.89 -9.94 -6.46
CA PHE A 404 -14.51 -9.14 -7.64
C PHE A 404 -15.71 -8.71 -8.47
N ARG A 405 -16.73 -9.58 -8.60
CA ARG A 405 -17.94 -9.34 -9.39
C ARG A 405 -19.20 -9.15 -8.55
N LYS A 406 -19.07 -9.16 -7.21
CA LYS A 406 -20.22 -9.13 -6.30
C LYS A 406 -20.93 -7.77 -6.29
N TYR A 407 -20.17 -6.68 -6.33
CA TYR A 407 -20.69 -5.32 -6.21
C TYR A 407 -20.63 -4.55 -7.54
N THR A 408 -19.80 -5.00 -8.48
CA THR A 408 -19.52 -4.32 -9.75
C THR A 408 -18.80 -5.28 -10.70
N ASP A 409 -18.94 -5.11 -12.01
CA ASP A 409 -18.16 -5.82 -13.02
C ASP A 409 -16.82 -5.11 -13.35
N GLY A 410 -16.58 -3.93 -12.78
CA GLY A 410 -15.43 -3.08 -13.12
C GLY A 410 -14.14 -3.37 -12.34
N MET A 411 -14.17 -4.27 -11.36
CA MET A 411 -13.04 -4.46 -10.44
C MET A 411 -11.82 -5.08 -11.13
N GLU A 412 -12.04 -6.08 -11.99
CA GLU A 412 -10.98 -6.74 -12.74
C GLU A 412 -10.23 -5.74 -13.63
N ALA A 413 -10.99 -4.93 -14.40
CA ALA A 413 -10.44 -3.89 -15.24
C ALA A 413 -9.67 -2.82 -14.43
N ALA A 414 -10.14 -2.48 -13.23
CA ALA A 414 -9.45 -1.53 -12.36
C ALA A 414 -8.12 -2.08 -11.81
N VAL A 415 -8.09 -3.36 -11.40
CA VAL A 415 -6.84 -4.04 -11.00
C VAL A 415 -5.87 -4.09 -12.18
N SER A 416 -6.33 -4.53 -13.35
CA SER A 416 -5.49 -4.61 -14.57
C SER A 416 -5.02 -3.25 -15.05
N ALA A 417 -5.75 -2.15 -14.79
CA ALA A 417 -5.30 -0.81 -15.13
C ALA A 417 -4.15 -0.31 -14.22
N SER A 418 -4.01 -0.87 -13.01
CA SER A 418 -3.03 -0.44 -12.01
C SER A 418 -1.83 -1.39 -11.88
N ALA A 419 -2.02 -2.68 -12.13
CA ALA A 419 -1.01 -3.72 -11.96
C ALA A 419 -0.92 -4.66 -13.18
N VAL A 420 0.27 -5.18 -13.41
CA VAL A 420 0.52 -6.35 -14.26
C VAL A 420 0.90 -7.51 -13.34
N LYS A 421 0.33 -8.68 -13.57
CA LYS A 421 0.74 -9.93 -12.92
C LYS A 421 2.19 -10.25 -13.33
N GLU A 422 3.06 -10.55 -12.37
CA GLU A 422 4.48 -10.91 -12.63
C GLU A 422 4.70 -12.20 -13.42
#